data_AF-X0TER8-F1
#
_entry.id   AF-X0TER8-F1
#
_cell.length_a   1.000
_cell.length_b   1.000
_cell.length_c   1.000
_cell.angle_alpha   90.00
_cell.angle_beta   90.00
_cell.angle_gamma   90.00
#
_symmetry.space_group_name_H-M   'P 1'
#
loop_
_entity.id
_entity.type
_entity.pdbx_description
1 polymer ?
#
loop_
_entity_poly.entity_id
_entity_poly.type
_entity_poly.pdbx_seq_one_letter_code
_entity_poly.pdbx_strand_id
1 'polypeptide(L)'
;MKQIYIFLLIGIMGYAMLTGSTTTLRAADDGFVPLFGGDSLQGWKVSDWSNVAAPQKVSGTPWRIEGGVLYGLNKRTWIRSTKEYSDFVLKLDTKVTRGSNGGIGLRFPPEGDPAYTAMEIQVVDDRVYYGGSARTEQCTGSIYDEIAPSKVATKPVGQWNSWLITARGSQITIVLNGEKIIDTDLSRETKARQQ
;
A
#
# COMPACT_ATOMS: atom_id res chain seq x y z
N MET A 1 21.13 11.79 6.04
CA MET A 1 19.95 11.92 5.16
C MET A 1 19.60 10.54 4.67
N LYS A 2 18.51 9.94 5.16
CA LYS A 2 18.19 8.52 4.90
C LYS A 2 17.31 8.40 3.65
N GLN A 3 17.73 7.50 2.76
CA GLN A 3 17.29 7.20 1.38
C GLN A 3 16.05 6.30 1.37
N ILE A 4 14.99 6.60 0.59
CA ILE A 4 13.72 5.87 0.79
C ILE A 4 12.69 5.80 -0.37
N TYR A 5 11.98 4.66 -0.48
CA TYR A 5 11.12 4.24 -1.60
C TYR A 5 9.63 4.06 -1.23
N ILE A 6 8.73 3.88 -2.23
CA ILE A 6 7.27 3.61 -2.08
C ILE A 6 6.96 2.13 -2.40
N PHE A 7 6.02 1.52 -1.67
CA PHE A 7 5.68 0.10 -1.76
C PHE A 7 4.17 -0.21 -1.75
N LEU A 8 3.80 -1.36 -2.31
CA LEU A 8 2.43 -1.89 -2.31
C LEU A 8 2.42 -3.40 -2.02
N LEU A 9 1.47 -3.86 -1.20
CA LEU A 9 1.10 -5.27 -0.96
C LEU A 9 -0.42 -5.37 -1.14
N ILE A 10 -0.89 -6.23 -2.05
CA ILE A 10 -2.34 -6.49 -2.25
C ILE A 10 -2.54 -8.00 -2.30
N GLY A 11 -3.31 -8.57 -1.37
CA GLY A 11 -3.59 -10.01 -1.35
C GLY A 11 -4.92 -10.40 -1.98
N ILE A 12 -4.89 -11.50 -2.75
CA ILE A 12 -5.92 -12.56 -3.00
C ILE A 12 -7.14 -12.21 -3.88
N MET A 13 -7.56 -13.20 -4.67
CA MET A 13 -8.50 -13.15 -5.80
C MET A 13 -9.57 -14.26 -5.72
N GLY A 14 -10.79 -13.93 -6.17
CA GLY A 14 -11.83 -14.86 -6.63
C GLY A 14 -12.21 -14.52 -8.08
N TYR A 15 -12.43 -15.53 -8.92
CA TYR A 15 -12.51 -15.41 -10.38
C TYR A 15 -13.85 -14.83 -10.86
N ALA A 16 -13.82 -13.78 -11.69
CA ALA A 16 -14.93 -13.38 -12.55
C ALA A 16 -14.36 -12.76 -13.82
N MET A 17 -14.66 -13.35 -14.98
CA MET A 17 -14.32 -12.77 -16.28
C MET A 17 -15.22 -11.57 -16.53
N LEU A 18 -14.61 -10.42 -16.86
CA LEU A 18 -15.30 -9.29 -17.48
C LEU A 18 -14.45 -8.79 -18.64
N THR A 19 -15.10 -8.66 -19.79
CA THR A 19 -14.55 -8.22 -21.07
C THR A 19 -14.09 -6.77 -20.99
N GLY A 20 -13.05 -6.47 -21.77
CA GLY A 20 -12.24 -5.27 -21.64
C GLY A 20 -12.94 -3.96 -21.98
N SER A 21 -12.37 -2.89 -21.44
CA SER A 21 -12.40 -1.56 -22.01
C SER A 21 -10.99 -1.00 -21.89
N THR A 22 -10.39 -0.62 -23.02
CA THR A 22 -9.11 0.07 -23.06
C THR A 22 -9.31 1.49 -22.53
N THR A 23 -9.00 1.70 -21.26
CA THR A 23 -8.93 3.05 -20.69
C THR A 23 -7.65 3.71 -21.20
N THR A 24 -7.81 4.63 -22.14
CA THR A 24 -6.80 5.61 -22.51
C THR A 24 -6.34 6.35 -21.24
N LEU A 25 -5.03 6.35 -20.94
CA LEU A 25 -4.46 7.15 -19.85
C LEU A 25 -4.91 8.61 -20.02
N ARG A 26 -5.76 9.08 -19.12
CA ARG A 26 -6.34 10.43 -19.17
C ARG A 26 -5.49 11.37 -18.33
N ALA A 27 -5.08 12.47 -18.97
CA ALA A 27 -4.63 13.78 -18.47
C ALA A 27 -3.70 13.83 -17.24
N ALA A 28 -2.60 14.58 -17.36
CA ALA A 28 -1.76 14.98 -16.24
C ALA A 28 -2.56 15.81 -15.22
N ASP A 29 -3.13 15.18 -14.20
CA ASP A 29 -3.62 15.83 -12.98
C ASP A 29 -2.45 16.62 -12.36
N ASP A 30 -2.61 17.92 -12.06
CA ASP A 30 -1.86 18.76 -11.10
C ASP A 30 -0.36 18.44 -10.82
N GLY A 31 0.41 17.98 -11.81
CA GLY A 31 1.82 17.59 -11.65
C GLY A 31 2.08 16.14 -11.18
N PHE A 32 1.07 15.26 -11.15
CA PHE A 32 1.26 13.83 -10.89
C PHE A 32 1.95 13.11 -12.05
N VAL A 33 2.88 12.22 -11.70
CA VAL A 33 3.54 11.32 -12.66
C VAL A 33 3.09 9.88 -12.37
N PRO A 34 2.68 9.10 -13.39
CA PRO A 34 2.30 7.71 -13.19
C PRO A 34 3.44 6.88 -12.58
N LEU A 35 3.15 6.20 -11.45
CA LEU A 35 4.06 5.19 -10.90
C LEU A 35 3.83 3.80 -11.51
N PHE A 36 2.62 3.53 -11.99
CA PHE A 36 2.25 2.27 -12.63
C PHE A 36 1.56 2.54 -13.96
N GLY A 37 2.12 1.98 -15.04
CA GLY A 37 1.65 2.20 -16.41
C GLY A 37 0.47 1.33 -16.84
N GLY A 38 0.11 0.31 -16.06
CA GLY A 38 -1.04 -0.56 -16.34
C GLY A 38 -0.74 -1.83 -17.15
N ASP A 39 0.47 -2.00 -17.67
CA ASP A 39 0.84 -3.13 -18.55
C ASP A 39 2.07 -3.94 -18.08
N SER A 40 2.92 -3.33 -17.25
CA SER A 40 4.17 -3.91 -16.80
C SER A 40 4.56 -3.42 -15.41
N LEU A 41 5.46 -4.16 -14.76
CA LEU A 41 6.13 -3.74 -13.52
C LEU A 41 7.39 -2.89 -13.82
N GLN A 42 7.45 -2.24 -14.98
CA GLN A 42 8.57 -1.34 -15.26
C GLN A 42 8.62 -0.25 -14.19
N GLY A 43 9.84 -0.01 -13.69
CA GLY A 43 10.02 0.92 -12.58
C GLY A 43 9.71 0.34 -11.21
N TRP A 44 9.41 -0.97 -11.08
CA TRP A 44 9.21 -1.67 -9.82
C TRP A 44 10.21 -2.83 -9.63
N LYS A 45 10.55 -3.12 -8.38
CA LYS A 45 11.33 -4.28 -7.95
C LYS A 45 10.46 -5.17 -7.06
N VAL A 46 10.41 -6.47 -7.35
CA VAL A 46 9.65 -7.43 -6.56
C VAL A 46 10.58 -8.11 -5.55
N SER A 47 10.19 -8.20 -4.28
CA SER A 47 10.98 -8.90 -3.26
C SER A 47 10.15 -9.88 -2.46
N ASP A 48 10.83 -10.83 -1.82
CA ASP A 48 10.20 -11.66 -0.80
C ASP A 48 9.76 -10.75 0.37
N TRP A 49 8.67 -11.12 1.05
CA TRP A 49 8.17 -10.35 2.18
C TRP A 49 9.18 -10.22 3.32
N SER A 50 10.01 -11.24 3.53
CA SER A 50 10.96 -11.34 4.64
C SER A 50 12.37 -10.85 4.30
N ASN A 51 12.65 -10.56 3.02
CA ASN A 51 13.97 -10.12 2.59
C ASN A 51 13.87 -9.12 1.43
N VAL A 52 13.58 -7.86 1.78
CA VAL A 52 13.51 -6.74 0.83
C VAL A 52 14.86 -6.30 0.26
N ALA A 53 15.95 -6.64 0.94
CA ALA A 53 17.31 -6.36 0.50
C ALA A 53 17.72 -7.21 -0.71
N ALA A 54 17.08 -8.37 -0.91
CA ALA A 54 17.33 -9.29 -2.02
C ALA A 54 16.12 -9.41 -2.98
N PRO A 55 15.80 -8.36 -3.76
CA PRO A 55 14.62 -8.28 -4.63
C PRO A 55 14.68 -9.17 -5.89
N GLN A 56 15.40 -10.29 -5.88
CA GLN A 56 15.50 -11.20 -7.03
C GLN A 56 15.31 -12.68 -6.67
N LYS A 57 14.96 -13.00 -5.41
CA LYS A 57 14.73 -14.40 -4.98
C LYS A 57 13.25 -14.73 -4.78
N VAL A 58 12.34 -14.16 -5.57
CA VAL A 58 10.94 -14.60 -5.54
C VAL A 58 10.73 -15.66 -6.60
N SER A 59 10.51 -16.90 -6.18
CA SER A 59 10.14 -17.98 -7.09
C SER A 59 8.70 -17.78 -7.59
N GLY A 60 8.41 -18.20 -8.82
CA GLY A 60 7.06 -18.15 -9.42
C GLY A 60 6.56 -16.74 -9.77
N THR A 61 5.25 -16.61 -9.98
CA THR A 61 4.59 -15.37 -10.41
C THR A 61 3.75 -14.79 -9.27
N PRO A 62 4.31 -13.92 -8.43
CA PRO A 62 3.59 -13.32 -7.28
C PRO A 62 2.62 -12.20 -7.66
N TRP A 63 2.75 -11.65 -8.86
CA TRP A 63 1.96 -10.50 -9.34
C TRP A 63 1.44 -10.77 -10.74
N ARG A 64 0.21 -10.35 -11.03
CA ARG A 64 -0.38 -10.37 -12.36
C ARG A 64 -0.93 -9.00 -12.71
N ILE A 65 -0.78 -8.60 -13.96
CA ILE A 65 -1.41 -7.39 -14.49
C ILE A 65 -2.52 -7.84 -15.45
N GLU A 66 -3.73 -7.32 -15.25
CA GLU A 66 -4.89 -7.64 -16.07
C GLU A 66 -5.85 -6.45 -16.11
N GLY A 67 -6.20 -6.00 -17.30
CA GLY A 67 -7.13 -4.87 -17.48
C GLY A 67 -6.65 -3.57 -16.82
N GLY A 68 -5.33 -3.31 -16.79
CA GLY A 68 -4.77 -2.13 -16.14
C GLY A 68 -4.67 -2.22 -14.61
N VAL A 69 -5.03 -3.37 -14.02
CA VAL A 69 -5.00 -3.59 -12.57
C VAL A 69 -3.87 -4.52 -12.20
N LEU A 70 -3.13 -4.16 -11.15
CA LEU A 70 -2.10 -4.98 -10.55
C LEU A 70 -2.69 -5.83 -9.41
N TYR A 71 -2.65 -7.15 -9.58
CA TYR A 71 -3.12 -8.15 -8.62
C TYR A 71 -1.93 -8.80 -7.94
N GLY A 72 -1.91 -8.80 -6.60
CA GLY A 72 -1.03 -9.71 -5.88
C GLY A 72 -1.69 -11.07 -5.70
N LEU A 73 -0.88 -12.11 -5.79
CA LEU A 73 -1.29 -13.52 -5.80
C LEU A 73 -0.94 -14.18 -4.46
N ASN A 74 -1.10 -15.50 -4.35
CA ASN A 74 -0.93 -16.27 -3.11
C ASN A 74 0.55 -16.43 -2.68
N LYS A 75 1.32 -15.34 -2.71
CA LYS A 75 2.70 -15.25 -2.22
C LYS A 75 2.88 -13.92 -1.48
N ARG A 76 3.39 -14.00 -0.26
CA ARG A 76 3.76 -12.83 0.53
C ARG A 76 4.98 -12.18 -0.12
N THR A 77 4.77 -11.05 -0.79
CA THR A 77 5.82 -10.36 -1.53
C THR A 77 5.55 -8.87 -1.56
N TRP A 78 6.59 -8.08 -1.80
CA TRP A 78 6.47 -6.65 -1.95
C TRP A 78 6.82 -6.22 -3.36
N ILE A 79 6.18 -5.15 -3.84
CA ILE A 79 6.71 -4.36 -4.96
C ILE A 79 7.19 -3.01 -4.45
N ARG A 80 8.35 -2.60 -4.93
CA ARG A 80 9.02 -1.35 -4.58
C ARG A 80 9.24 -0.47 -5.80
N SER A 81 8.98 0.83 -5.71
CA SER A 81 9.43 1.77 -6.75
C SER A 81 10.95 1.73 -6.92
N THR A 82 11.45 1.78 -8.14
CA THR A 82 12.90 1.89 -8.40
C THR A 82 13.44 3.28 -8.09
N LYS A 83 12.55 4.29 -8.07
CA LYS A 83 12.84 5.66 -7.66
C LYS A 83 12.57 5.86 -6.17
N GLU A 84 13.38 6.70 -5.55
CA GLU A 84 13.24 7.16 -4.17
C GLU A 84 12.48 8.49 -4.10
N TYR A 85 11.73 8.69 -3.02
CA TYR A 85 10.95 9.88 -2.76
C TYR A 85 11.07 10.27 -1.28
N SER A 86 11.38 11.53 -1.01
CA SER A 86 11.38 12.10 0.35
C SER A 86 9.99 12.65 0.68
N ASP A 87 9.65 13.78 0.06
CA ASP A 87 8.38 14.47 0.16
C ASP A 87 7.57 14.22 -1.11
N PHE A 88 6.34 13.76 -0.94
CA PHE A 88 5.49 13.39 -2.06
C PHE A 88 4.00 13.43 -1.71
N VAL A 89 3.19 13.48 -2.76
CA VAL A 89 1.77 13.16 -2.72
C VAL A 89 1.57 11.91 -3.57
N LEU A 90 1.00 10.87 -2.97
CA LEU A 90 0.70 9.59 -3.61
C LEU A 90 -0.81 9.44 -3.75
N LYS A 91 -1.27 9.22 -4.98
CA LYS A 91 -2.65 8.89 -5.33
C LYS A 91 -2.69 7.46 -5.85
N LEU A 92 -3.57 6.63 -5.30
CA LEU A 92 -3.76 5.25 -5.72
C LEU A 92 -5.15 4.75 -5.34
N ASP A 93 -5.57 3.67 -6.00
CA ASP A 93 -6.77 2.93 -5.62
C ASP A 93 -6.39 1.51 -5.15
N THR A 94 -7.08 1.01 -4.13
CA THR A 94 -6.94 -0.37 -3.68
C THR A 94 -8.30 -1.06 -3.61
N LYS A 95 -8.29 -2.37 -3.80
CA LYS A 95 -9.47 -3.22 -3.62
C LYS A 95 -9.04 -4.51 -2.93
N VAL A 96 -9.73 -4.83 -1.84
CA VAL A 96 -9.51 -6.07 -1.08
C VAL A 96 -10.59 -7.10 -1.42
N THR A 97 -10.23 -8.38 -1.34
CA THR A 97 -11.17 -9.50 -1.31
C THR A 97 -11.30 -10.03 0.11
N ARG A 98 -12.17 -11.02 0.32
CA ARG A 98 -12.42 -11.57 1.65
C ARG A 98 -11.14 -12.20 2.22
N GLY A 99 -10.73 -11.77 3.41
CA GLY A 99 -9.53 -12.26 4.09
C GLY A 99 -8.21 -11.74 3.51
N SER A 100 -8.24 -10.78 2.58
CA SER A 100 -7.03 -10.09 2.11
C SER A 100 -6.30 -9.41 3.25
N ASN A 101 -4.96 -9.46 3.23
CA ASN A 101 -4.09 -8.58 4.00
C ASN A 101 -3.02 -8.00 3.06
N GLY A 102 -2.77 -6.72 3.22
CA GLY A 102 -1.97 -5.89 2.34
C GLY A 102 -1.62 -4.58 3.01
N GLY A 103 -0.86 -3.75 2.29
CA GLY A 103 -0.43 -2.48 2.81
C GLY A 103 0.25 -1.59 1.78
N ILE A 104 0.35 -0.32 2.12
CA ILE A 104 1.03 0.71 1.33
C ILE A 104 2.24 1.14 2.14
N GLY A 105 3.43 0.77 1.69
CA GLY A 105 4.67 1.16 2.38
C GLY A 105 5.09 2.56 1.98
N LEU A 106 5.27 3.43 2.96
CA LEU A 106 5.86 4.75 2.82
C LEU A 106 7.26 4.73 3.37
N ARG A 107 8.18 5.42 2.68
CA ARG A 107 9.54 5.65 3.15
C ARG A 107 10.14 4.37 3.72
N PHE A 108 10.17 3.42 2.82
CA PHE A 108 10.63 2.08 3.08
C PHE A 108 12.15 1.89 2.90
N PRO A 109 12.89 1.49 3.95
CA PRO A 109 14.35 1.34 3.90
C PRO A 109 14.79 0.21 2.95
N PRO A 110 16.00 0.27 2.37
CA PRO A 110 16.47 -0.74 1.42
C PRO A 110 16.67 -2.14 2.04
N GLU A 111 16.63 -2.27 3.37
CA GLU A 111 16.87 -3.51 4.13
C GLU A 111 15.91 -3.62 5.35
N GLY A 112 15.72 -4.83 5.90
CA GLY A 112 14.87 -5.11 7.08
C GLY A 112 13.49 -5.72 6.75
N ASP A 113 12.66 -6.01 7.77
CA ASP A 113 11.26 -6.42 7.54
C ASP A 113 10.35 -5.18 7.37
N PRO A 114 9.79 -4.97 6.18
CA PRO A 114 8.73 -4.02 5.88
C PRO A 114 7.79 -3.59 6.98
N ALA A 115 7.11 -4.55 7.57
CA ALA A 115 6.00 -4.29 8.46
C ALA A 115 6.48 -3.62 9.76
N TYR A 116 7.78 -3.74 10.06
CA TYR A 116 8.38 -3.28 11.31
C TYR A 116 9.47 -2.22 11.11
N THR A 117 10.10 -2.14 9.93
CA THR A 117 11.18 -1.18 9.64
C THR A 117 10.75 -0.04 8.73
N ALA A 118 9.63 -0.18 8.04
CA ALA A 118 9.01 0.88 7.26
C ALA A 118 7.81 1.47 8.00
N MET A 119 7.12 2.39 7.33
CA MET A 119 5.79 2.84 7.73
C MET A 119 4.80 2.19 6.76
N GLU A 120 4.01 1.25 7.26
CA GLU A 120 2.97 0.59 6.49
C GLU A 120 1.63 1.24 6.81
N ILE A 121 0.93 1.70 5.77
CA ILE A 121 -0.50 2.00 5.87
C ILE A 121 -1.24 0.69 5.60
N GLN A 122 -2.02 0.26 6.57
CA GLN A 122 -2.71 -1.02 6.51
C GLN A 122 -3.82 -1.04 5.44
N VAL A 123 -3.93 -2.15 4.70
CA VAL A 123 -5.00 -2.44 3.73
C VAL A 123 -5.45 -3.90 3.87
N VAL A 124 -6.48 -4.16 4.68
CA VAL A 124 -6.88 -5.51 5.10
C VAL A 124 -8.41 -5.66 5.18
N ASP A 125 -8.91 -6.89 5.04
CA ASP A 125 -10.28 -7.24 5.42
C ASP A 125 -10.36 -7.41 6.95
N ASP A 126 -10.45 -6.28 7.66
CA ASP A 126 -10.41 -6.17 9.13
C ASP A 126 -11.37 -7.16 9.83
N ARG A 127 -12.51 -7.45 9.19
CA ARG A 127 -13.61 -8.25 9.76
C ARG A 127 -13.29 -9.73 9.88
N VAL A 128 -12.46 -10.25 8.97
CA VAL A 128 -12.22 -11.69 8.82
C VAL A 128 -10.77 -12.02 9.11
N TYR A 129 -9.84 -11.18 8.68
CA TYR A 129 -8.41 -11.48 8.78
C TYR A 129 -7.95 -11.71 10.23
N TYR A 130 -8.45 -10.87 11.14
CA TYR A 130 -8.17 -10.97 12.59
C TYR A 130 -9.25 -11.76 13.35
N GLY A 131 -10.09 -12.56 12.68
CA GLY A 131 -11.18 -13.28 13.34
C GLY A 131 -12.21 -12.39 14.03
N GLY A 132 -12.33 -11.13 13.60
CA GLY A 132 -13.25 -10.14 14.19
C GLY A 132 -12.68 -9.39 15.41
N SER A 133 -11.40 -9.58 15.76
CA SER A 133 -10.76 -8.94 16.92
C SER A 133 -9.63 -7.97 16.53
N ALA A 134 -9.72 -7.33 15.37
CA ALA A 134 -8.73 -6.34 14.95
C ALA A 134 -8.74 -5.15 15.93
N ARG A 135 -7.55 -4.72 16.39
CA ARG A 135 -7.40 -3.41 17.03
C ARG A 135 -7.55 -2.31 15.99
N THR A 136 -7.95 -1.10 16.40
CA THR A 136 -8.12 0.03 15.47
C THR A 136 -6.82 0.37 14.73
N GLU A 137 -5.67 0.22 15.37
CA GLU A 137 -4.33 0.40 14.79
C GLU A 137 -3.93 -0.73 13.81
N GLN A 138 -4.70 -1.81 13.75
CA GLN A 138 -4.51 -2.93 12.81
C GLN A 138 -5.54 -2.91 11.67
N CYS A 139 -6.49 -1.97 11.68
CA CYS A 139 -7.52 -1.85 10.65
C CYS A 139 -7.04 -1.02 9.46
N THR A 140 -7.70 -1.20 8.31
CA THR A 140 -7.39 -0.44 7.09
C THR A 140 -7.38 1.07 7.34
N GLY A 141 -6.31 1.72 6.87
CA GLY A 141 -6.09 3.16 7.01
C GLY A 141 -5.31 3.57 8.25
N SER A 142 -4.97 2.64 9.14
CA SER A 142 -3.98 2.88 10.19
C SER A 142 -2.58 3.02 9.61
N ILE A 143 -1.71 3.73 10.33
CA ILE A 143 -0.28 3.40 10.27
C ILE A 143 -0.12 2.20 11.20
N TYR A 144 0.19 1.05 10.61
CA TYR A 144 0.04 -0.26 11.24
C TYR A 144 0.71 -0.33 12.61
N ASP A 145 -0.07 -0.74 13.61
CA ASP A 145 0.29 -0.92 15.03
C ASP A 145 0.76 0.34 15.78
N GLU A 146 0.70 1.51 15.15
CA GLU A 146 1.20 2.77 15.71
C GLU A 146 0.08 3.79 15.90
N ILE A 147 -0.61 4.13 14.80
CA ILE A 147 -1.56 5.24 14.73
C ILE A 147 -2.87 4.77 14.11
N ALA A 148 -3.92 4.75 14.92
CA ALA A 148 -5.27 4.44 14.49
C ALA A 148 -5.83 5.54 13.56
N PRO A 149 -6.63 5.18 12.54
CA PRO A 149 -7.39 6.16 11.80
C PRO A 149 -8.44 6.79 12.72
N SER A 150 -8.67 8.10 12.57
CA SER A 150 -9.69 8.83 13.35
C SER A 150 -11.13 8.38 13.06
N LYS A 151 -11.36 7.72 11.92
CA LYS A 151 -12.66 7.15 11.52
C LYS A 151 -12.47 6.04 10.49
N VAL A 152 -13.44 5.14 10.41
CA VAL A 152 -13.52 4.15 9.32
C VAL A 152 -14.07 4.85 8.08
N ALA A 153 -13.28 4.88 7.01
CA ALA A 153 -13.67 5.46 5.73
C ALA A 153 -13.63 4.43 4.57
N THR A 154 -13.52 3.13 4.88
CA THR A 154 -13.47 2.07 3.88
C THR A 154 -14.83 1.77 3.27
N LYS A 155 -14.84 1.44 1.98
CA LYS A 155 -15.98 0.80 1.31
C LYS A 155 -16.01 -0.71 1.61
N PRO A 156 -17.16 -1.38 1.41
CA PRO A 156 -17.26 -2.83 1.55
C PRO A 156 -16.22 -3.61 0.73
N VAL A 157 -15.86 -4.80 1.21
CA VAL A 157 -15.00 -5.76 0.50
C VAL A 157 -15.48 -5.95 -0.94
N GLY A 158 -14.54 -5.98 -1.89
CA GLY A 158 -14.84 -6.05 -3.33
C GLY A 158 -15.06 -4.68 -4.00
N GLN A 159 -15.09 -3.59 -3.25
CA GLN A 159 -15.17 -2.22 -3.82
C GLN A 159 -13.82 -1.51 -3.80
N TRP A 160 -13.65 -0.59 -4.76
CA TRP A 160 -12.46 0.26 -4.87
C TRP A 160 -12.46 1.38 -3.84
N ASN A 161 -11.35 1.50 -3.13
CA ASN A 161 -11.04 2.56 -2.18
C ASN A 161 -9.98 3.48 -2.77
N SER A 162 -10.20 4.79 -2.72
CA SER A 162 -9.28 5.79 -3.26
C SER A 162 -8.48 6.47 -2.15
N TRP A 163 -7.17 6.56 -2.34
CA TRP A 163 -6.22 7.09 -1.37
C TRP A 163 -5.55 8.34 -1.92
N LEU A 164 -5.41 9.35 -1.06
CA LEU A 164 -4.51 10.47 -1.26
C LEU A 164 -3.64 10.61 0.00
N ILE A 165 -2.36 10.28 -0.14
CA ILE A 165 -1.39 10.23 0.94
C ILE A 165 -0.37 11.33 0.71
N THR A 166 -0.19 12.20 1.69
CA THR A 166 0.85 13.24 1.67
C THR A 166 1.90 12.94 2.73
N ALA A 167 3.16 12.86 2.31
CA ALA A 167 4.30 12.79 3.21
C ALA A 167 5.18 14.03 2.98
N ARG A 168 5.34 14.88 4.00
CA ARG A 168 6.17 16.09 3.94
C ARG A 168 6.95 16.27 5.24
N GLY A 169 8.28 16.14 5.19
CA GLY A 169 9.09 16.09 6.41
C GLY A 169 8.57 15.00 7.35
N SER A 170 8.31 15.31 8.62
CA SER A 170 7.67 14.37 9.56
C SER A 170 6.15 14.32 9.48
N GLN A 171 5.51 15.23 8.74
CA GLN A 171 4.06 15.28 8.60
C GLN A 171 3.56 14.20 7.65
N ILE A 172 2.58 13.41 8.10
CA ILE A 172 1.83 12.44 7.30
C ILE A 172 0.36 12.80 7.35
N THR A 173 -0.26 12.92 6.19
CA THR A 173 -1.72 13.08 6.04
C THR A 173 -2.26 11.99 5.13
N ILE A 174 -3.32 11.32 5.55
CA ILE A 174 -4.00 10.28 4.76
C ILE A 174 -5.46 10.66 4.60
N VAL A 175 -5.90 10.75 3.34
CA VAL A 175 -7.30 10.88 2.94
C VAL A 175 -7.72 9.58 2.26
N LEU A 176 -8.80 8.97 2.76
CA LEU A 176 -9.38 7.75 2.23
C LEU A 176 -10.83 8.03 1.81
N ASN A 177 -11.14 7.81 0.54
CA ASN A 177 -12.47 8.08 -0.05
C ASN A 177 -12.98 9.51 0.22
N GLY A 178 -12.08 10.50 0.21
CA GLY A 178 -12.41 11.90 0.46
C GLY A 178 -12.41 12.31 1.95
N GLU A 179 -12.32 11.34 2.87
CA GLU A 179 -12.29 11.59 4.31
C GLU A 179 -10.85 11.61 4.82
N LYS A 180 -10.44 12.70 5.48
CA LYS A 180 -9.14 12.74 6.17
C LYS A 180 -9.20 11.85 7.41
N ILE A 181 -8.39 10.80 7.43
CA ILE A 181 -8.37 9.78 8.49
C ILE A 181 -7.13 9.86 9.38
N ILE A 182 -5.99 10.32 8.86
CA ILE A 182 -4.76 10.57 9.61
C ILE A 182 -4.21 11.96 9.25
N ASP A 183 -3.75 12.68 10.25
CA ASP A 183 -3.03 13.94 10.13
C ASP A 183 -2.09 14.10 11.33
N THR A 184 -0.85 13.65 11.20
CA THR A 184 0.09 13.53 12.33
C THR A 184 1.50 14.00 11.96
N ASP A 185 2.19 14.52 12.97
CA ASP A 185 3.62 14.84 12.93
C ASP A 185 4.38 13.72 13.66
N LEU A 186 5.02 12.84 12.89
CA LEU A 186 5.73 11.68 13.42
C LEU A 186 6.88 12.02 14.36
N SER A 187 7.36 13.27 14.38
CA SER A 187 8.40 13.68 15.33
C SER A 187 7.88 13.78 16.77
N ARG A 188 6.55 13.82 16.95
CA ARG A 188 5.87 13.95 18.24
C ARG A 188 5.32 12.61 18.74
N GLU A 189 5.37 11.58 17.90
CA GLU A 189 4.92 10.24 18.24
C GLU A 189 6.04 9.53 19.02
N THR A 190 5.90 9.42 20.33
CA THR A 190 6.93 8.90 21.26
C THR A 190 6.78 7.41 21.57
N LYS A 191 5.88 6.69 20.91
CA LYS A 191 5.78 5.24 21.12
C LYS A 191 7.05 4.60 20.56
N ALA A 192 7.85 4.04 21.46
CA ALA A 192 8.95 3.18 21.08
C ALA A 192 8.36 1.96 20.36
N ARG A 193 8.76 1.72 19.11
CA ARG A 193 8.47 0.48 18.39
C ARG A 193 8.84 -0.67 19.32
N GLN A 194 7.86 -1.48 19.74
CA GLN A 194 8.16 -2.70 20.47
C GLN A 194 8.86 -3.62 19.47
N GLN A 195 10.18 -3.77 19.65
CA GLN A 195 11.03 -4.68 18.90
C GLN A 195 10.75 -6.13 19.29
#